data_AF-A0A1H0IEW6-F1
#
_entry.id   AF-A0A1H0IEW6-F1
#
_cell.length_a   1.000
_cell.length_b   1.000
_cell.length_c   1.000
_cell.angle_alpha   90.00
_cell.angle_beta   90.00
_cell.angle_gamma   90.00
#
_symmetry.space_group_name_H-M   'P 1'
#
loop_
_entity.id
_entity.type
_entity.pdbx_description
1 polymer ?
#
loop_
_entity_poly.entity_id
_entity_poly.type
_entity_poly.pdbx_seq_one_letter_code
_entity_poly.pdbx_strand_id
1 'polypeptide(L)' 'MYNLFQHREDPSIVCALPDGGRLPPFLRERAWRFGGKVDDIRAEQLSFDVATVDAVLRQTGFYIYTRL' A
#
# COMPACT_ATOMS: atom_id res chain seq x y z
N MET A 1 -6.37 -9.06 3.64
CA MET A 1 -5.16 -9.35 2.84
C MET A 1 -4.91 -8.24 1.83
N TYR A 2 -3.67 -7.78 1.76
CA TYR A 2 -3.21 -6.69 0.92
C TYR A 2 -1.94 -7.10 0.17
N ASN A 3 -1.87 -6.73 -1.11
CA ASN A 3 -0.67 -6.74 -1.93
C ASN A 3 0.15 -5.50 -1.63
N LEU A 4 1.44 -5.67 -1.37
CA LEU A 4 2.37 -4.58 -1.13
C LEU A 4 3.20 -4.33 -2.38
N PHE A 5 3.30 -3.06 -2.77
CA PHE A 5 4.19 -2.61 -3.82
C PHE A 5 5.17 -1.61 -3.23
N GLN A 6 6.46 -1.83 -3.42
CA GLN A 6 7.52 -0.94 -2.95
C GLN A 6 8.01 -0.09 -4.10
N HIS A 7 8.30 1.18 -3.83
CA HIS A 7 9.02 2.00 -4.79
C HIS A 7 10.45 1.49 -4.93
N ARG A 8 10.99 1.52 -6.15
CA ARG A 8 12.32 0.95 -6.45
C ARG A 8 13.46 1.84 -6.02
N GLU A 9 13.30 3.15 -6.17
CA GLU A 9 14.33 4.13 -5.79
C GLU A 9 14.31 4.41 -4.29
N ASP A 10 13.14 4.27 -3.65
CA ASP A 10 12.97 4.44 -2.22
C ASP A 10 12.08 3.31 -1.65
N PRO A 11 12.68 2.18 -1.24
CA PRO A 11 11.94 1.03 -0.71
C PRO A 11 11.15 1.31 0.58
N SER A 12 11.37 2.45 1.23
CA SER A 12 10.55 2.87 2.38
C SER A 12 9.12 3.21 1.95
N ILE A 13 8.92 3.66 0.72
CA ILE A 13 7.60 4.02 0.18
C ILE A 13 6.87 2.75 -0.26
N VAL A 14 5.73 2.49 0.35
CA VAL A 14 4.91 1.29 0.12
C VAL A 14 3.48 1.68 -0.23
N CYS A 15 2.97 1.06 -1.29
CA CYS A 15 1.57 1.09 -1.66
C CYS A 15 0.91 -0.24 -1.28
N ALA A 16 -0.09 -0.18 -0.42
CA ALA A 16 -0.98 -1.27 -0.10
C ALA A 16 -2.21 -1.26 -1.00
N LEU A 17 -2.46 -2.39 -1.66
CA LEU A 17 -3.62 -2.62 -2.49
C LEU A 17 -4.39 -3.83 -1.94
N PRO A 18 -5.70 -3.75 -1.65
CA PRO A 18 -6.50 -4.92 -1.29
C PRO A 18 -6.32 -6.05 -2.29
N ASP A 19 -6.25 -7.30 -1.82
CA ASP A 19 -6.14 -8.43 -2.74
C ASP A 19 -7.37 -8.51 -3.67
N GLY A 20 -7.13 -8.76 -4.96
CA GLY A 20 -8.17 -8.64 -6.00
C GLY A 20 -8.59 -7.20 -6.35
N GLY A 21 -7.97 -6.18 -5.73
CA GLY A 21 -8.21 -4.77 -6.03
C GLY A 21 -7.73 -4.37 -7.44
N ARG A 22 -8.35 -3.33 -8.02
CA ARG A 22 -7.94 -2.80 -9.32
C ARG A 22 -6.56 -2.15 -9.20
N LEU A 23 -5.59 -2.65 -9.96
CA LEU A 23 -4.24 -2.08 -9.99
C LEU A 23 -4.27 -0.61 -10.47
N PRO A 24 -3.85 0.36 -9.64
CA PRO A 24 -3.71 1.76 -10.06
C PRO A 24 -2.71 1.90 -11.22
N PRO A 25 -2.89 2.89 -12.13
CA PRO A 25 -1.99 3.09 -13.26
C PRO A 25 -0.51 3.23 -12.87
N PHE A 26 -0.22 4.00 -11.82
CA PHE A 26 1.16 4.23 -11.38
C PHE A 26 1.88 2.95 -10.92
N LEU A 27 1.15 1.94 -10.42
CA LEU A 27 1.75 0.65 -10.05
C LEU A 27 2.12 -0.22 -11.27
N ARG A 28 1.65 0.14 -12.47
CA ARG A 28 2.11 -0.50 -13.73
C ARG A 28 3.43 0.08 -14.22
N GLU A 29 3.86 1.20 -13.66
CA GLU A 29 5.12 1.84 -14.03
C GLU A 29 6.31 1.06 -13.47
N ARG A 30 7.46 1.19 -14.14
CA ARG A 30 8.69 0.50 -13.73
C ARG A 30 9.19 0.90 -12.35
N ALA A 31 8.73 2.03 -11.82
CA ALA A 31 9.11 2.57 -10.52
C ALA A 31 8.67 1.69 -9.33
N TRP A 32 7.74 0.73 -9.53
CA TRP A 32 7.23 -0.12 -8.47
C TRP A 32 7.62 -1.59 -8.65
N ARG A 33 7.70 -2.31 -7.53
CA ARG A 33 7.90 -3.76 -7.49
C ARG A 33 6.95 -4.40 -6.48
N PHE A 34 6.45 -5.59 -6.79
CA PHE A 34 5.70 -6.37 -5.82
C PHE A 34 6.63 -6.80 -4.66
N GLY A 35 6.24 -6.44 -3.44
CA GLY A 35 7.01 -6.66 -2.21
C GLY A 35 6.46 -7.78 -1.34
N GLY A 36 5.28 -8.34 -1.66
CA GLY A 36 4.67 -9.45 -0.93
C GLY A 36 3.21 -9.18 -0.58
N LYS A 37 2.67 -10.00 0.33
CA LYS A 37 1.31 -9.86 0.85
C LYS A 37 1.31 -9.84 2.37
N VAL A 38 0.33 -9.14 2.94
CA VAL A 38 0.09 -9.07 4.38
C VAL A 38 -1.40 -9.21 4.67
N ASP A 39 -1.76 -9.75 5.82
CA ASP A 39 -3.17 -9.89 6.20
C ASP A 39 -3.78 -8.55 6.61
N ASP A 40 -3.01 -7.75 7.35
CA ASP A 40 -3.37 -6.43 7.81
C ASP A 40 -2.19 -5.46 7.66
N ILE A 41 -2.43 -4.32 7.01
CA ILE A 41 -1.43 -3.25 6.84
C ILE A 41 -1.27 -2.40 8.09
N ARG A 42 -2.24 -2.47 9.02
CA ARG A 42 -2.19 -1.78 10.32
C ARG A 42 -1.17 -2.41 11.26
N ALA A 43 -0.84 -3.69 11.05
CA ALA A 43 0.14 -4.40 11.86
C ALA A 43 1.60 -4.02 11.53
N GLU A 44 1.84 -3.37 10.38
CA GLU A 44 3.21 -3.09 9.91
C GLU A 44 3.70 -1.66 10.23
N GLN A 45 2.93 -0.88 10.99
CA GLN A 45 3.24 0.52 11.33
C GLN A 45 2.73 0.89 12.73
N LEU A 46 3.56 1.60 13.50
CA LEU A 46 3.30 2.02 14.89
C LEU A 46 2.28 3.15 15.03
N SER A 47 1.87 3.82 13.95
CA SER A 47 1.22 5.14 14.05
C SER A 47 0.23 5.45 12.92
N PHE A 48 -0.65 4.51 12.57
CA PHE A 48 -1.82 4.83 11.74
C PHE A 48 -3.01 5.30 12.57
N ASP A 49 -3.63 6.40 12.13
CA ASP A 49 -5.05 6.62 12.40
C ASP A 49 -5.87 5.71 11.48
N VAL A 50 -6.47 4.68 12.07
CA VAL A 50 -7.27 3.67 11.37
C VAL A 50 -8.43 4.30 10.60
N ALA A 51 -9.04 5.37 11.13
CA ALA A 51 -10.14 6.05 10.47
C ALA A 51 -9.68 6.71 9.16
N THR A 52 -8.48 7.28 9.15
CA THR A 52 -7.86 7.87 7.96
C THR A 52 -7.56 6.81 6.89
N VAL A 53 -7.04 5.65 7.27
CA VAL A 53 -6.75 4.55 6.32
C VAL A 53 -8.03 4.06 5.64
N ASP A 54 -9.09 3.81 6.43
CA ASP A 54 -10.36 3.31 5.89
C ASP A 54 -11.03 4.33 4.97
N ALA A 55 -10.96 5.62 5.31
CA ALA A 55 -11.49 6.69 4.49
C ALA A 55 -10.76 6.81 3.14
N VAL A 56 -9.43 6.70 3.13
CA VAL A 56 -8.63 6.72 1.91
C VAL A 56 -8.92 5.49 1.06
N LEU A 57 -8.89 4.29 1.64
CA LEU A 57 -9.17 3.04 0.93
C LEU A 57 -10.56 3.05 0.27
N ARG A 58 -11.58 3.60 0.93
CA ARG A 58 -12.93 3.76 0.35
C ARG A 58 -12.97 4.69 -0.85
N GLN A 59 -12.09 5.70 -0.91
CA GLN A 59 -12.06 6.69 -1.98
C GLN A 59 -11.16 6.30 -3.15
N THR A 60 -10.00 5.71 -2.87
CA THR A 60 -8.94 5.46 -3.86
C THR A 60 -8.79 3.98 -4.22
N GLY A 61 -9.19 3.07 -3.32
CA GLY A 61 -8.96 1.63 -3.44
C GLY A 61 -7.54 1.18 -3.10
N PHE A 62 -6.65 2.08 -2.66
CA PHE A 62 -5.26 1.77 -2.27
C PHE A 62 -4.78 2.74 -1.19
N TYR A 63 -3.64 2.45 -0.55
CA TYR A 63 -3.08 3.32 0.47
C TYR A 63 -1.56 3.40 0.35
N ILE A 64 -0.99 4.61 0.36
CA ILE A 64 0.46 4.84 0.26
C ILE A 64 0.97 5.35 1.60
N TYR A 65 2.10 4.81 2.05
CA TYR A 65 2.75 5.19 3.29
C TYR A 65 4.26 4.94 3.21
N THR A 66 5.00 5.50 4.16
CA THR A 66 6.41 5.21 4.36
C THR A 66 6.60 4.22 5.51
N ARG A 67 7.56 3.32 5.38
CA ARG A 67 8.03 2.43 6.44
C ARG A 67 9.29 3.00 7.05
N LEU A 68 9.39 2.97 8.38
CA LEU A 68 10.61 3.28 9.11
C LEU A 68 11.53 2.05 9.12
#